data_AF-A0A8T5JWH2-F1
#
_entry.id   AF-A0A8T5JWH2-F1
#
_cell.length_a   1.000
_cell.length_b   1.000
_cell.length_c   1.000
_cell.angle_alpha   90.00
_cell.angle_beta   90.00
_cell.angle_gamma   90.00
#
_symmetry.space_group_name_H-M   'P 1'
#
loop_
_entity.id
_entity.type
_entity.pdbx_description
1 polymer ?
#
loop_
_entity_poly.entity_id
_entity_poly.type
_entity_poly.pdbx_seq_one_letter_code
_entity_poly.pdbx_strand_id
1 'polypeptide(L)' 'MLNIMIIIAGFILVGVLYFNLRDSPRNNFRRARKHHKLGDKEHSRGDHSEAKLHYEIAKQYREKAMEQMGE' A
#
# COMPACT_ATOMS: atom_id res chain seq x y z
N MET A 1 -13.75 33.40 10.87
CA MET A 1 -14.36 32.05 10.86
C MET A 1 -14.35 31.41 9.48
N LEU A 2 -14.81 32.08 8.41
CA LEU A 2 -14.81 31.54 7.04
C LEU A 2 -13.42 31.10 6.52
N ASN A 3 -12.38 31.91 6.72
CA ASN A 3 -11.01 31.57 6.26
C ASN A 3 -10.42 30.34 6.96
N ILE A 4 -10.76 30.11 8.24
CA ILE A 4 -10.29 28.95 9.00
C ILE A 4 -10.98 27.67 8.48
N MET A 5 -12.27 27.75 8.14
CA MET A 5 -13.02 26.62 7.58
C MET A 5 -12.49 26.19 6.20
N ILE A 6 -12.09 27.15 5.37
CA ILE A 6 -11.49 26.87 4.05
C ILE A 6 -10.15 26.13 4.20
N ILE A 7 -9.31 26.56 5.16
CA ILE A 7 -8.03 25.91 5.44
C ILE A 7 -8.25 24.47 5.92
N ILE A 8 -9.18 24.27 6.86
CA ILE A 8 -9.52 22.93 7.38
C ILE A 8 -10.06 22.03 6.26
N ALA A 9 -10.99 22.53 5.44
CA ALA A 9 -11.52 21.79 4.30
C ALA A 9 -10.42 21.42 3.29
N GLY A 10 -9.45 22.31 3.04
CA GLY A 10 -8.29 22.04 2.20
C GLY A 10 -7.42 20.90 2.74
N PHE A 11 -7.12 20.88 4.04
CA PHE A 11 -6.36 19.80 4.67
C PHE A 11 -7.10 18.45 4.62
N ILE A 12 -8.42 18.45 4.86
CA ILE A 12 -9.25 17.25 4.76
C ILE A 12 -9.24 16.72 3.33
N LEU A 13 -9.44 17.58 2.33
CA LEU A 13 -9.43 17.20 0.91
C LEU A 13 -8.09 16.58 0.50
N VAL A 14 -6.98 17.20 0.90
CA VAL A 14 -5.63 16.67 0.64
C VAL A 14 -5.42 15.32 1.34
N GLY A 15 -5.89 15.18 2.59
CA GLY A 15 -5.82 13.93 3.34
C GLY A 15 -6.61 12.80 2.66
N VAL A 16 -7.82 13.08 2.21
CA VAL A 16 -8.68 12.13 1.48
C VAL A 16 -8.06 11.75 0.13
N LEU A 17 -7.57 12.72 -0.63
CA LEU A 17 -6.88 12.46 -1.91
C LEU A 17 -5.62 11.62 -1.70
N TYR A 18 -4.81 11.94 -0.69
CA TYR A 18 -3.62 11.17 -0.35
C TYR A 18 -3.98 9.73 0.03
N PHE A 19 -5.02 9.54 0.85
CA PHE A 19 -5.48 8.21 1.27
C PHE A 19 -5.99 7.37 0.08
N ASN A 20 -6.84 7.96 -0.77
CA ASN A 20 -7.38 7.30 -1.95
C ASN A 20 -6.31 6.94 -2.99
N LEU A 21 -5.35 7.83 -3.27
CA LEU A 21 -4.25 7.54 -4.19
C LEU A 21 -3.33 6.44 -3.65
N ARG A 22 -3.15 6.40 -2.33
CA ARG A 22 -2.32 5.42 -1.64
C ARG A 22 -2.92 4.01 -1.71
N ASP A 23 -4.25 3.90 -1.79
CA ASP A 23 -4.97 2.62 -1.84
C ASP A 23 -5.49 2.25 -3.24
N SER A 24 -4.90 2.77 -4.32
CA SER A 24 -5.26 2.30 -5.67
C SER A 24 -4.78 0.86 -5.94
N PRO A 25 -5.50 0.06 -6.78
CA PRO A 25 -5.09 -1.29 -7.16
C PRO A 25 -3.66 -1.34 -7.71
N ARG A 26 -3.31 -0.36 -8.55
CA ARG A 26 -1.97 -0.24 -9.14
C ARG A 26 -0.89 -0.03 -8.08
N ASN A 27 -1.14 0.79 -7.05
CA ASN A 27 -0.18 0.99 -5.97
C ASN A 27 -0.05 -0.26 -5.10
N ASN A 28 -1.15 -0.97 -4.85
CA ASN A 28 -1.16 -2.24 -4.11
C ASN A 28 -0.36 -3.32 -4.86
N PHE A 29 -0.56 -3.50 -6.17
CA PHE A 29 0.29 -4.39 -6.97
C PHE A 29 1.78 -4.00 -6.95
N ARG A 30 2.08 -2.69 -6.99
CA ARG A 30 3.45 -2.19 -6.89
C ARG A 30 4.08 -2.53 -5.54
N ARG A 31 3.33 -2.36 -4.44
CA ARG A 31 3.76 -2.75 -3.08
C ARG A 31 3.96 -4.26 -2.98
N ALA A 32 3.04 -5.05 -3.52
CA ALA A 32 3.17 -6.50 -3.56
C ALA A 32 4.47 -6.94 -4.26
N ARG A 33 4.77 -6.38 -5.44
CA ARG A 33 6.00 -6.69 -6.17
C ARG A 33 7.25 -6.29 -5.40
N LYS A 34 7.22 -5.15 -4.70
CA LYS A 34 8.33 -4.70 -3.85
C LYS A 34 8.59 -5.69 -2.71
N HIS A 35 7.54 -6.07 -1.97
CA HIS A 35 7.67 -7.02 -0.88
C HIS A 35 8.09 -8.40 -1.35
N HIS A 36 7.60 -8.87 -2.49
CA HIS A 36 8.05 -10.15 -3.05
C HIS A 36 9.56 -10.15 -3.34
N LYS A 37 10.09 -9.08 -3.94
CA LYS A 37 11.53 -8.93 -4.17
C LYS A 37 12.35 -8.87 -2.87
N LEU A 38 11.80 -8.25 -1.82
CA LEU A 38 12.45 -8.26 -0.51
C LEU A 38 12.45 -9.68 0.07
N GLY A 39 11.34 -10.42 -0.07
CA GLY A 39 11.28 -11.83 0.30
C GLY A 39 12.34 -12.67 -0.41
N ASP A 40 12.49 -12.50 -1.72
CA ASP A 40 13.52 -13.19 -2.51
C ASP A 40 14.94 -12.86 -2.02
N LYS A 41 15.17 -11.60 -1.67
CA LYS A 41 16.45 -11.12 -1.15
C LYS A 41 16.77 -11.74 0.21
N GLU A 42 15.83 -11.71 1.17
CA GLU A 42 16.06 -12.31 2.49
C GLU A 42 16.15 -13.84 2.40
N HIS A 43 15.39 -14.46 1.49
CA HIS A 43 15.50 -15.89 1.22
C HIS A 43 16.90 -16.25 0.70
N SER A 44 17.46 -15.44 -0.22
CA SER A 44 18.82 -15.63 -0.73
C SER A 44 19.91 -15.44 0.32
N ARG A 45 19.61 -14.72 1.41
CA ARG A 45 20.49 -14.54 2.57
C ARG A 45 20.35 -15.64 3.62
N GLY A 46 19.43 -16.58 3.42
CA GLY A 46 19.09 -17.63 4.38
C GLY A 46 18.14 -17.20 5.49
N ASP A 47 17.68 -15.94 5.49
CA ASP A 47 16.69 -15.46 6.47
C ASP A 47 15.28 -15.81 5.98
N HIS A 48 14.93 -17.08 6.16
CA HIS A 48 13.65 -17.61 5.72
C HIS A 48 12.46 -17.05 6.50
N SER A 49 12.67 -16.63 7.76
CA SER A 49 11.67 -15.97 8.60
C SER A 49 11.25 -14.63 8.03
N GLU A 50 12.23 -13.76 7.75
CA GLU A 50 11.97 -12.44 7.20
C GLU A 50 11.46 -12.55 5.75
N ALA A 51 11.97 -13.51 4.99
CA ALA A 51 11.46 -13.83 3.66
C ALA A 51 9.96 -14.16 3.68
N LYS A 52 9.54 -15.04 4.60
CA LYS A 52 8.14 -15.43 4.77
C LYS A 52 7.26 -14.23 5.10
N LEU A 53 7.69 -13.38 6.02
CA LEU A 53 6.97 -12.15 6.38
C LEU A 53 6.77 -11.26 5.14
N HIS A 54 7.82 -11.05 4.35
CA HIS A 54 7.72 -10.28 3.11
C HIS A 54 6.81 -10.91 2.06
N TYR A 55 6.80 -12.24 1.93
CA TYR A 55 5.88 -12.93 1.03
C TYR A 55 4.41 -12.82 1.47
N GLU A 56 4.14 -12.90 2.77
CA GLU A 56 2.79 -12.71 3.31
C GLU A 56 2.28 -11.29 3.07
N ILE A 57 3.10 -10.27 3.32
CA ILE A 57 2.76 -8.88 3.01
C ILE A 57 2.52 -8.70 1.51
N ALA A 58 3.34 -9.33 0.66
CA ALA A 58 3.14 -9.27 -0.78
C ALA A 58 1.80 -9.88 -1.21
N LYS A 59 1.40 -11.00 -0.59
CA LYS A 59 0.11 -11.65 -0.83
C LYS A 59 -1.06 -10.74 -0.43
N GLN A 60 -1.02 -10.17 0.77
CA GLN A 60 -2.07 -9.25 1.25
C GLN A 60 -2.31 -8.07 0.30
N TYR A 61 -1.24 -7.47 -0.22
CA TYR A 61 -1.38 -6.37 -1.19
C TYR A 61 -1.92 -6.83 -2.55
N ARG A 62 -1.65 -8.08 -2.99
CA ARG A 62 -2.27 -8.61 -4.22
C ARG A 62 -3.76 -8.84 -4.01
N GLU A 63 -4.15 -9.43 -2.89
CA GLU A 63 -5.55 -9.68 -2.55
C GLU A 63 -6.32 -8.36 -2.49
N LYS A 64 -5.80 -7.36 -1.78
CA LYS A 64 -6.40 -6.01 -1.74
C LYS A 64 -6.53 -5.39 -3.13
N ALA A 65 -5.53 -5.55 -4.00
CA ALA A 65 -5.60 -5.02 -5.35
C ALA A 65 -6.64 -5.74 -6.23
N MET A 66 -6.81 -7.05 -6.04
CA MET A 66 -7.79 -7.86 -6.77
C MET A 66 -9.22 -7.55 -6.31
N GLU A 67 -9.44 -7.40 -5.01
CA GLU A 67 -10.72 -6.97 -4.42
C GLU A 67 -11.17 -5.63 -5.02
N GLN A 68 -10.26 -4.66 -5.10
CA GLN A 68 -10.52 -3.34 -5.69
C GLN A 68 -10.73 -3.33 -7.21
N MET A 69 -10.46 -4.45 -7.90
CA MET A 69 -10.73 -4.61 -9.33
C MET A 69 -11.97 -5.46 -9.60
N GLY A 70 -12.49 -6.16 -8.59
CA GLY A 70 -13.63 -7.07 -8.69
C GLY A 70 -14.96 -6.48 -8.23
N GLU A 71 -14.96 -5.25 -7.73
CA GLU A 71 -16.14 -4.35 -7.61
C GLU A 71 -16.19 -3.37 -8.79
#